data_AF-M5C8X3-F1
#
_entry.id   AF-M5C8X3-F1
#
_cell.length_a   1.000
_cell.length_b   1.000
_cell.length_c   1.000
_cell.angle_alpha   90.00
_cell.angle_beta   90.00
_cell.angle_gamma   90.00
#
_symmetry.space_group_name_H-M   'P 1'
#
loop_
_entity.id
_entity.type
_entity.pdbx_description
1 polymer ?
#
loop_
_entity_poly.entity_id
_entity_poly.type
_entity_poly.pdbx_seq_one_letter_code
_entity_poly.pdbx_strand_id
1 'polypeptide(L)'
;MEAAEVKKLIKDLQTATTTGKPEDGVTILKQLKQNVVATEDLLRETKAGLAIGKLRSHPRKEIADLAKELVKKWKEAVEAGKKAKAAAKPTPPPAATSQPAKSQPSPIDPPSRKQSISTPAMSTPTSSRPTSAPNQPQSNGVRTVKSDAVKIESKGDKTRDKCMELLYDAMASDSGAPIEQILKRVYAIEYQVYKEFDGVTKEYSTKMRRLFNNLKDKKNPGLREAVVSGDITAEKFIRMTPEEMASEERKQQNSALNEANVHAALGAGEPEAETDAFQCGRCKNFKTRYRQAQTRSADEPMTTFVTCTVCGNKWKFS
;
A
#
# COMPACT_ATOMS: atom_id res chain seq x y z
N MET A 1 -25.01 25.63 -18.73
CA MET A 1 -25.01 24.24 -19.21
C MET A 1 -24.92 23.34 -18.00
N GLU A 2 -25.87 22.43 -17.83
CA GLU A 2 -25.98 21.53 -16.68
C GLU A 2 -25.18 20.24 -16.85
N ALA A 3 -24.98 19.50 -15.76
CA ALA A 3 -24.28 18.21 -15.77
C ALA A 3 -24.90 17.18 -16.73
N ALA A 4 -26.22 17.23 -16.94
CA ALA A 4 -26.92 16.36 -17.90
C ALA A 4 -26.54 16.66 -19.36
N GLU A 5 -26.45 17.94 -19.73
CA GLU A 5 -26.06 18.37 -21.08
C GLU A 5 -24.58 18.08 -21.36
N VAL A 6 -23.70 18.34 -20.37
CA VAL A 6 -22.28 18.01 -20.48
C VAL A 6 -22.08 16.50 -20.66
N LYS A 7 -22.84 15.64 -19.95
CA LYS A 7 -22.82 14.18 -20.13
C LYS A 7 -23.27 13.76 -21.54
N LYS A 8 -24.30 14.41 -22.12
CA LYS A 8 -24.73 14.16 -23.51
C LYS A 8 -23.59 14.46 -24.49
N LEU A 9 -23.07 15.70 -24.48
CA LEU A 9 -21.97 16.11 -25.36
C LEU A 9 -20.72 15.22 -25.24
N ILE A 10 -20.40 14.68 -24.07
CA ILE A 10 -19.30 13.73 -23.89
C ILE A 10 -19.59 12.38 -24.56
N LYS A 11 -20.82 11.87 -24.45
CA LYS A 11 -21.25 10.63 -25.10
C LYS A 11 -21.28 10.78 -26.62
N ASP A 12 -21.76 11.93 -27.11
CA ASP A 12 -21.81 12.25 -28.53
C ASP A 12 -20.39 12.42 -29.10
N LEU A 13 -19.49 13.10 -28.37
CA LEU A 13 -18.07 13.21 -28.71
C LEU A 13 -17.37 11.84 -28.76
N GLN A 14 -17.62 10.96 -27.79
CA GLN A 14 -17.10 9.58 -27.80
C GLN A 14 -17.64 8.79 -29.00
N THR A 15 -18.92 9.00 -29.36
CA THR A 15 -19.57 8.31 -30.48
C THR A 15 -19.02 8.81 -31.83
N ALA A 16 -18.85 10.13 -32.01
CA ALA A 16 -18.23 10.71 -33.20
C ALA A 16 -16.77 10.28 -33.37
N THR A 17 -16.01 10.23 -32.27
CA THR A 17 -14.64 9.70 -32.24
C THR A 17 -14.57 8.23 -32.67
N THR A 18 -15.53 7.41 -32.22
CA THR A 18 -15.57 5.96 -32.50
C THR A 18 -16.11 5.64 -33.90
N THR A 19 -17.08 6.42 -34.38
CA THR A 19 -17.68 6.25 -35.72
C THR A 19 -16.90 6.94 -36.84
N GLY A 20 -15.74 7.53 -36.54
CA GLY A 20 -14.87 8.15 -37.54
C GLY A 20 -15.41 9.45 -38.13
N LYS A 21 -16.26 10.19 -37.40
CA LYS A 21 -16.79 11.50 -37.81
C LYS A 21 -16.01 12.64 -37.14
N PRO A 22 -15.02 13.25 -37.83
CA PRO A 22 -14.09 14.18 -37.22
C PRO A 22 -14.66 15.60 -37.04
N GLU A 23 -15.47 16.07 -37.99
CA GLU A 23 -16.00 17.45 -38.01
C GLU A 23 -17.00 17.66 -36.86
N ASP A 24 -17.84 16.65 -36.59
CA ASP A 24 -18.71 16.58 -35.42
C ASP A 24 -17.89 16.66 -34.12
N GLY A 25 -16.81 15.89 -34.02
CA GLY A 25 -15.91 15.88 -32.86
C GLY A 25 -15.21 17.22 -32.61
N VAL A 26 -14.75 17.90 -33.66
CA VAL A 26 -14.17 19.26 -33.58
C VAL A 26 -15.24 20.28 -33.16
N THR A 27 -16.47 20.15 -33.67
CA THR A 27 -17.59 21.04 -33.34
C THR A 27 -18.01 20.89 -31.88
N ILE A 28 -18.17 19.66 -31.39
CA ILE A 28 -18.49 19.38 -29.99
C ILE A 28 -17.35 19.85 -29.05
N LEU A 29 -16.08 19.69 -29.44
CA LEU A 29 -14.96 20.24 -28.67
C LEU A 29 -14.97 21.78 -28.59
N LYS A 30 -15.33 22.48 -29.68
CA LYS A 30 -15.53 23.94 -29.68
C LYS A 30 -16.70 24.34 -28.77
N GLN A 31 -17.82 23.62 -28.83
CA GLN A 31 -19.00 23.84 -27.99
C GLN A 31 -18.67 23.65 -26.49
N LEU A 32 -17.91 22.62 -26.14
CA LEU A 32 -17.40 22.38 -24.78
C LEU A 32 -16.38 23.44 -24.32
N LYS A 33 -15.59 24.03 -25.22
CA LYS A 33 -14.63 25.11 -24.92
C LYS A 33 -15.29 26.46 -24.60
N GLN A 34 -16.46 26.71 -25.18
CA GLN A 34 -17.25 27.93 -24.99
C GLN A 34 -18.27 27.84 -23.85
N ASN A 35 -19.07 26.77 -23.78
CA ASN A 35 -20.31 26.74 -22.99
C ASN A 35 -20.20 26.10 -21.59
N VAL A 36 -19.02 25.62 -21.20
CA VAL A 36 -18.79 24.93 -19.90
C VAL A 36 -17.92 25.77 -18.98
N VAL A 37 -18.52 26.26 -17.89
CA VAL A 37 -17.78 26.78 -16.72
C VAL A 37 -17.31 25.57 -15.90
N ALA A 38 -16.01 25.33 -15.90
CA ALA A 38 -15.42 24.08 -15.42
C ALA A 38 -15.16 24.09 -13.89
N THR A 39 -16.19 23.77 -13.11
CA THR A 39 -16.07 23.52 -11.66
C THR A 39 -15.60 22.09 -11.38
N GLU A 40 -14.91 21.85 -10.26
CA GLU A 40 -14.37 20.50 -9.94
C GLU A 40 -15.49 19.46 -9.81
N ASP A 41 -16.58 19.82 -9.13
CA ASP A 41 -17.71 18.93 -8.88
C ASP A 41 -18.37 18.48 -10.19
N LEU A 42 -18.60 19.42 -11.13
CA LEU A 42 -19.12 19.14 -12.47
C LEU A 42 -18.18 18.22 -13.27
N LEU A 43 -16.86 18.44 -13.22
CA LEU A 43 -15.89 17.61 -13.94
C LEU A 43 -15.75 16.20 -13.36
N ARG A 44 -15.93 16.03 -12.05
CA ARG A 44 -15.99 14.72 -11.38
C ARG A 44 -17.24 13.95 -11.77
N GLU A 45 -18.41 14.59 -11.66
CA GLU A 45 -19.71 13.96 -11.90
C GLU A 45 -19.92 13.56 -13.37
N THR A 46 -19.43 14.38 -14.31
CA THR A 46 -19.52 14.14 -15.76
C THR A 46 -18.44 13.21 -16.29
N LYS A 47 -17.38 12.93 -15.51
CA LYS A 47 -16.16 12.20 -15.91
C LYS A 47 -15.43 12.79 -17.15
N ALA A 48 -15.74 14.04 -17.51
CA ALA A 48 -15.28 14.70 -18.74
C ALA A 48 -13.76 14.69 -18.93
N GLY A 49 -13.01 14.87 -17.83
CA GLY A 49 -11.54 14.91 -17.84
C GLY A 49 -10.89 13.62 -18.34
N LEU A 50 -11.51 12.45 -18.15
CA LEU A 50 -10.99 11.18 -18.67
C LEU A 50 -11.28 11.05 -20.18
N ALA A 51 -12.50 11.40 -20.60
CA ALA A 51 -12.91 11.30 -22.01
C ALA A 51 -12.03 12.20 -22.90
N ILE A 52 -11.93 13.49 -22.57
CA ILE A 52 -11.10 14.45 -23.33
C ILE A 52 -9.61 14.21 -23.07
N GLY A 53 -9.25 13.66 -21.90
CA GLY A 53 -7.89 13.18 -21.62
C GLY A 53 -7.40 12.16 -22.65
N LYS A 54 -8.26 11.21 -23.07
CA LYS A 54 -7.96 10.21 -24.12
C LYS A 54 -7.79 10.86 -25.50
N LEU A 55 -8.55 11.91 -25.82
CA LEU A 55 -8.49 12.62 -27.10
C LEU A 55 -7.18 13.39 -27.32
N ARG A 56 -6.42 13.70 -26.27
CA ARG A 56 -5.09 14.34 -26.37
C ARG A 56 -4.05 13.52 -27.16
N SER A 57 -4.32 12.23 -27.36
CA SER A 57 -3.49 11.29 -28.14
C SER A 57 -4.17 10.82 -29.44
N HIS A 58 -5.20 11.52 -29.90
CA HIS A 58 -5.94 11.15 -31.11
C HIS A 58 -5.10 11.39 -32.40
N PRO A 59 -5.17 10.52 -33.43
CA PRO A 59 -4.34 10.67 -34.64
C PRO A 59 -4.60 11.94 -35.46
N ARG A 60 -5.77 12.60 -35.32
CA ARG A 60 -5.98 13.94 -35.88
C ARG A 60 -5.43 15.01 -34.93
N LYS A 61 -4.37 15.71 -35.38
CA LYS A 61 -3.65 16.76 -34.65
C LYS A 61 -4.58 17.85 -34.07
N GLU A 62 -5.55 18.33 -34.85
CA GLU A 62 -6.48 19.39 -34.42
C GLU A 62 -7.35 18.98 -33.22
N ILE A 63 -7.89 17.75 -33.24
CA ILE A 63 -8.66 17.17 -32.13
C ILE A 63 -7.75 17.03 -30.89
N ALA A 64 -6.52 16.56 -31.09
CA ALA A 64 -5.55 16.40 -30.01
C ALA A 64 -5.12 17.75 -29.40
N ASP A 65 -4.93 18.79 -30.19
CA ASP A 65 -4.49 20.11 -29.73
C ASP A 65 -5.64 20.88 -29.06
N LEU A 66 -6.87 20.83 -29.59
CA LEU A 66 -8.07 21.33 -28.90
C LEU A 66 -8.33 20.61 -27.56
N ALA A 67 -8.11 19.29 -27.50
CA ALA A 67 -8.21 18.52 -26.25
C ALA A 67 -7.05 18.83 -25.25
N LYS A 68 -5.88 19.25 -25.75
CA LYS A 68 -4.79 19.77 -24.89
C LYS A 68 -5.18 21.09 -24.26
N GLU A 69 -5.63 22.07 -25.06
CA GLU A 69 -6.10 23.37 -24.60
C GLU A 69 -7.27 23.27 -23.61
N LEU A 70 -8.31 22.50 -23.95
CA LEU A 70 -9.54 22.41 -23.14
C LEU A 70 -9.22 21.92 -21.72
N VAL A 71 -8.40 20.87 -21.60
CA VAL A 71 -7.97 20.33 -20.30
C VAL A 71 -6.95 21.25 -19.60
N LYS A 72 -6.23 22.14 -20.31
CA LYS A 72 -5.43 23.21 -19.67
C LYS A 72 -6.37 24.24 -19.02
N LYS A 73 -7.30 24.82 -19.80
CA LYS A 73 -8.31 25.79 -19.33
C LYS A 73 -9.13 25.25 -18.15
N TRP A 74 -9.50 23.96 -18.20
CA TRP A 74 -10.24 23.30 -17.12
C TRP A 74 -9.39 23.06 -15.86
N LYS A 75 -8.11 22.73 -15.97
CA LYS A 75 -7.21 22.67 -14.81
C LYS A 75 -7.05 24.04 -14.15
N GLU A 76 -6.86 25.08 -14.96
CA GLU A 76 -6.72 26.46 -14.48
C GLU A 76 -7.99 26.94 -13.77
N ALA A 77 -9.17 26.64 -14.31
CA ALA A 77 -10.46 26.93 -13.66
C ALA A 77 -10.65 26.18 -12.33
N VAL A 78 -10.28 24.89 -12.26
CA VAL A 78 -10.36 24.09 -11.02
C VAL A 78 -9.42 24.62 -9.94
N GLU A 79 -8.16 24.93 -10.28
CA GLU A 79 -7.21 25.45 -9.29
C GLU A 79 -7.55 26.89 -8.85
N ALA A 80 -8.13 27.71 -9.72
CA ALA A 80 -8.72 28.99 -9.34
C ALA A 80 -9.92 28.81 -8.38
N GLY A 81 -10.81 27.86 -8.68
CA GLY A 81 -11.94 27.51 -7.81
C GLY A 81 -11.51 27.03 -6.43
N LYS A 82 -10.46 26.21 -6.35
CA LYS A 82 -9.86 25.77 -5.06
C LYS A 82 -9.30 26.95 -4.27
N LYS A 83 -8.57 27.87 -4.92
CA LYS A 83 -8.03 29.07 -4.25
C LYS A 83 -9.14 29.96 -3.69
N ALA A 84 -10.23 30.15 -4.44
CA ALA A 84 -11.41 30.87 -3.94
C ALA A 84 -12.07 30.15 -2.75
N LYS A 85 -12.25 28.83 -2.82
CA LYS A 85 -12.86 28.00 -1.76
C LYS A 85 -11.97 27.93 -0.49
N ALA A 86 -10.65 28.08 -0.63
CA ALA A 86 -9.70 28.14 0.47
C ALA A 86 -9.65 29.50 1.19
N ALA A 87 -9.97 30.60 0.49
CA ALA A 87 -10.01 31.95 1.07
C ALA A 87 -11.28 32.24 1.90
N ALA A 88 -12.25 31.31 1.93
CA ALA A 88 -13.61 31.53 2.43
C ALA A 88 -13.95 30.75 3.71
N LYS A 89 -13.00 30.53 4.62
CA LYS A 89 -13.27 29.94 5.95
C LYS A 89 -12.48 30.67 7.05
N PRO A 90 -13.15 31.14 8.13
CA PRO A 90 -12.53 32.04 9.12
C PRO A 90 -11.61 31.32 10.12
N THR A 91 -10.72 32.10 10.74
CA THR A 91 -9.78 31.71 11.80
C THR A 91 -10.41 31.61 13.19
N PRO A 92 -9.94 30.72 14.07
CA PRO A 92 -10.23 30.76 15.51
C PRO A 92 -9.32 31.76 16.25
N PRO A 93 -9.78 32.42 17.34
CA PRO A 93 -9.02 33.42 18.09
C PRO A 93 -8.19 32.85 19.27
N PRO A 94 -7.17 33.57 19.78
CA PRO A 94 -6.33 33.14 20.90
C PRO A 94 -6.71 33.70 22.29
N ALA A 95 -6.55 32.84 23.31
CA ALA A 95 -6.26 33.02 24.74
C ALA A 95 -6.61 34.33 25.53
N ALA A 96 -7.33 34.18 26.66
CA ALA A 96 -7.12 34.95 27.91
C ALA A 96 -7.74 34.30 29.20
N THR A 97 -6.87 33.90 30.13
CA THR A 97 -6.93 33.96 31.62
C THR A 97 -8.24 34.00 32.45
N SER A 98 -8.38 33.10 33.45
CA SER A 98 -8.83 33.40 34.84
C SER A 98 -8.64 32.21 35.83
N GLN A 99 -8.62 32.51 37.15
CA GLN A 99 -8.39 31.61 38.31
C GLN A 99 -9.48 31.90 39.41
N PRO A 100 -9.69 31.14 40.53
CA PRO A 100 -8.66 30.64 41.48
C PRO A 100 -8.94 29.26 42.17
N ALA A 101 -8.14 28.93 43.21
CA ALA A 101 -8.11 27.69 44.01
C ALA A 101 -8.99 27.76 45.31
N LYS A 102 -9.09 26.79 46.26
CA LYS A 102 -8.16 25.76 46.80
C LYS A 102 -8.89 24.58 47.51
N SER A 103 -8.18 23.47 47.76
CA SER A 103 -8.19 22.67 49.02
C SER A 103 -7.06 21.61 49.06
N GLN A 104 -6.57 21.23 50.24
CA GLN A 104 -5.50 20.23 50.53
C GLN A 104 -5.63 19.76 52.01
N PRO A 105 -4.94 18.71 52.55
CA PRO A 105 -3.47 18.57 52.63
C PRO A 105 -2.87 17.14 52.41
N SER A 106 -1.54 17.02 52.63
CA SER A 106 -0.65 15.85 52.37
C SER A 106 -0.32 15.05 53.67
N PRO A 107 0.86 14.40 53.96
CA PRO A 107 2.26 14.40 53.43
C PRO A 107 2.64 13.05 52.72
N ILE A 108 3.86 12.49 52.55
CA ILE A 108 5.26 12.68 53.06
C ILE A 108 6.30 12.33 51.94
N ASP A 109 7.51 12.89 52.03
CA ASP A 109 8.68 12.73 51.13
C ASP A 109 9.53 11.44 51.32
N PRO A 110 10.59 11.23 50.50
CA PRO A 110 11.94 11.53 50.99
C PRO A 110 12.87 12.32 50.01
N PRO A 111 14.01 12.90 50.47
CA PRO A 111 14.68 14.03 49.79
C PRO A 111 16.06 13.75 49.13
N SER A 112 16.54 14.72 48.35
CA SER A 112 17.88 14.78 47.73
C SER A 112 18.94 15.48 48.60
N ARG A 113 20.25 15.21 48.36
CA ARG A 113 21.37 16.03 48.88
C ARG A 113 22.47 16.25 47.84
N LYS A 114 23.05 17.46 47.82
CA LYS A 114 24.20 17.86 46.97
C LYS A 114 25.52 17.75 47.74
N GLN A 115 26.63 17.50 47.07
CA GLN A 115 27.95 18.10 47.39
C GLN A 115 28.95 17.96 46.22
N SER A 116 30.08 18.68 46.31
CA SER A 116 31.03 18.93 45.22
C SER A 116 32.43 19.18 45.77
N ILE A 117 33.51 18.69 45.13
CA ILE A 117 34.90 19.19 45.30
C ILE A 117 35.88 18.63 44.23
N SER A 118 36.78 19.52 43.78
CA SER A 118 38.13 19.42 43.17
C SER A 118 38.66 18.27 42.27
N THR A 119 39.54 18.70 41.35
CA THR A 119 40.51 18.01 40.46
C THR A 119 41.84 17.63 41.20
N PRO A 120 42.91 16.98 40.62
CA PRO A 120 43.35 17.00 39.20
C PRO A 120 44.14 15.79 38.57
N ALA A 121 44.47 15.98 37.26
CA ALA A 121 45.68 15.55 36.52
C ALA A 121 45.88 14.12 35.91
N MET A 122 46.04 14.12 34.57
CA MET A 122 46.89 13.25 33.69
C MET A 122 46.61 11.72 33.63
N SER A 123 46.85 10.98 32.53
CA SER A 123 47.65 11.20 31.29
C SER A 123 46.96 10.65 30.02
N THR A 124 47.40 11.07 28.82
CA THR A 124 47.13 10.43 27.50
C THR A 124 48.44 9.83 26.91
N PRO A 125 48.36 8.99 25.85
CA PRO A 125 48.37 9.46 24.44
C PRO A 125 47.29 8.73 23.56
N THR A 126 46.81 9.18 22.38
CA THR A 126 47.40 9.83 21.19
C THR A 126 48.28 8.83 20.38
N SER A 127 48.15 8.59 19.06
CA SER A 127 47.56 9.31 17.90
C SER A 127 46.96 8.28 16.89
N SER A 128 46.44 8.55 15.68
CA SER A 128 46.40 9.77 14.82
C SER A 128 45.19 9.76 13.86
N ARG A 129 44.93 10.91 13.21
CA ARG A 129 43.96 11.13 12.11
C ARG A 129 44.58 12.04 11.04
N PRO A 130 44.15 11.92 9.77
CA PRO A 130 43.80 13.12 8.99
C PRO A 130 42.36 12.97 8.41
N THR A 131 41.43 13.94 8.38
CA THR A 131 41.38 15.24 7.65
C THR A 131 41.73 15.11 6.15
N SER A 132 40.93 15.61 5.20
CA SER A 132 39.98 16.74 5.25
C SER A 132 38.68 16.51 4.46
N ALA A 133 37.70 17.40 4.64
CA ALA A 133 36.57 17.56 3.70
C ALA A 133 36.96 18.46 2.51
N PRO A 134 36.11 18.57 1.48
CA PRO A 134 35.25 19.75 1.48
C PRO A 134 33.75 19.46 1.26
N ASN A 135 32.94 20.40 1.76
CA ASN A 135 31.48 20.42 1.74
C ASN A 135 30.92 20.96 0.42
N GLN A 136 29.98 20.25 -0.23
CA GLN A 136 28.75 20.77 -0.88
C GLN A 136 28.08 19.71 -1.79
N PRO A 137 26.77 19.81 -2.08
CA PRO A 137 25.67 20.13 -1.19
C PRO A 137 24.64 18.97 -1.12
N GLN A 138 23.79 18.94 -0.10
CA GLN A 138 22.65 18.00 -0.07
C GLN A 138 21.57 18.40 -1.09
N SER A 139 21.68 17.93 -2.33
CA SER A 139 20.55 17.93 -3.25
C SER A 139 19.65 16.73 -2.94
N ASN A 140 18.35 16.96 -2.71
CA ASN A 140 17.32 15.91 -2.70
C ASN A 140 17.02 15.45 -4.15
N GLY A 141 18.07 15.08 -4.88
CA GLY A 141 18.04 14.55 -6.24
C GLY A 141 18.13 13.03 -6.19
N VAL A 142 17.10 12.36 -6.73
CA VAL A 142 17.04 10.90 -6.84
C VAL A 142 18.25 10.40 -7.63
N ARG A 143 19.15 9.65 -6.99
CA ARG A 143 20.33 9.10 -7.68
C ARG A 143 19.92 8.04 -8.69
N THR A 144 20.55 8.07 -9.86
CA THR A 144 20.26 7.20 -11.00
C THR A 144 21.57 6.84 -11.71
N VAL A 145 21.54 5.81 -12.57
CA VAL A 145 22.68 5.42 -13.43
C VAL A 145 23.29 6.63 -14.17
N LYS A 146 22.45 7.61 -14.53
CA LYS A 146 22.80 8.83 -15.27
C LYS A 146 23.43 9.93 -14.41
N SER A 147 23.22 9.93 -13.09
CA SER A 147 23.89 10.88 -12.18
C SER A 147 25.22 10.34 -11.66
N ASP A 148 25.31 9.02 -11.41
CA ASP A 148 26.54 8.37 -10.92
C ASP A 148 27.51 7.95 -12.06
N ALA A 149 27.18 8.24 -13.33
CA ALA A 149 27.95 7.88 -14.53
C ALA A 149 28.29 6.37 -14.67
N VAL A 150 27.43 5.50 -14.12
CA VAL A 150 27.69 4.07 -13.97
C VAL A 150 27.59 3.33 -15.30
N LYS A 151 28.72 2.79 -15.77
CA LYS A 151 28.77 1.90 -16.93
C LYS A 151 28.59 0.45 -16.48
N ILE A 152 27.35 -0.04 -16.55
CA ILE A 152 27.07 -1.49 -16.42
C ILE A 152 27.76 -2.18 -17.59
N GLU A 153 28.70 -3.09 -17.29
CA GLU A 153 29.38 -3.87 -18.32
C GLU A 153 28.40 -4.84 -18.98
N SER A 154 28.18 -4.65 -20.29
CA SER A 154 27.19 -5.40 -21.05
C SER A 154 27.57 -6.87 -21.15
N LYS A 155 26.72 -7.76 -20.64
CA LYS A 155 26.89 -9.22 -20.76
C LYS A 155 26.37 -9.74 -22.11
N GLY A 156 26.43 -8.91 -23.15
CA GLY A 156 26.02 -9.22 -24.53
C GLY A 156 24.52 -9.08 -24.81
N ASP A 157 23.67 -8.92 -23.78
CA ASP A 157 22.23 -9.04 -23.92
C ASP A 157 21.49 -7.79 -23.43
N LYS A 158 20.98 -7.00 -24.39
CA LYS A 158 20.40 -5.66 -24.17
C LYS A 158 19.26 -5.67 -23.14
N THR A 159 18.55 -6.78 -22.99
CA THR A 159 17.46 -6.93 -22.02
C THR A 159 17.99 -7.12 -20.59
N ARG A 160 19.10 -7.85 -20.41
CA ARG A 160 19.76 -8.03 -19.11
C ARG A 160 20.32 -6.70 -18.63
N ASP A 161 21.04 -6.01 -19.50
CA ASP A 161 21.61 -4.68 -19.24
C ASP A 161 20.51 -3.67 -18.84
N LYS A 162 19.36 -3.69 -19.53
CA LYS A 162 18.19 -2.86 -19.21
C LYS A 162 17.56 -3.20 -17.85
N CYS A 163 17.52 -4.48 -17.47
CA CYS A 163 17.07 -4.90 -16.15
C CYS A 163 18.05 -4.46 -15.05
N MET A 164 19.36 -4.51 -15.31
CA MET A 164 20.38 -3.99 -14.39
C MET A 164 20.31 -2.46 -14.24
N GLU A 165 20.10 -1.70 -15.32
CA GLU A 165 19.92 -0.23 -15.28
C GLU A 165 18.77 0.15 -14.34
N LEU A 166 17.62 -0.49 -14.52
CA LEU A 166 16.43 -0.30 -13.68
C LEU A 166 16.67 -0.72 -12.22
N LEU A 167 17.37 -1.84 -11.99
CA LEU A 167 17.65 -2.36 -10.66
C LEU A 167 18.65 -1.47 -9.89
N TYR A 168 19.64 -0.88 -10.58
CA TYR A 168 20.49 0.17 -10.02
C TYR A 168 19.67 1.41 -9.68
N ASP A 169 18.86 1.95 -10.61
CA ASP A 169 18.03 3.13 -10.37
C ASP A 169 17.11 2.96 -9.13
N ALA A 170 16.52 1.77 -8.94
CA ALA A 170 15.71 1.49 -7.75
C ALA A 170 16.53 1.52 -6.46
N MET A 171 17.72 0.92 -6.43
CA MET A 171 18.56 0.91 -5.23
C MET A 171 19.27 2.24 -4.95
N ALA A 172 19.69 2.97 -5.98
CA ALA A 172 20.32 4.28 -5.82
C ALA A 172 19.34 5.36 -5.36
N SER A 173 18.07 5.27 -5.78
CA SER A 173 17.07 6.35 -5.69
C SER A 173 17.00 7.12 -4.36
N ASP A 174 16.96 6.45 -3.21
CA ASP A 174 17.01 7.09 -1.89
C ASP A 174 18.12 6.52 -0.96
N SER A 175 19.09 5.76 -1.47
CA SER A 175 20.19 5.20 -0.65
C SER A 175 21.48 6.02 -0.76
N GLY A 176 22.12 6.30 0.37
CA GLY A 176 23.43 6.98 0.44
C GLY A 176 24.66 6.09 0.24
N ALA A 177 24.47 4.79 -0.02
CA ALA A 177 25.54 3.79 -0.10
C ALA A 177 26.53 4.01 -1.27
N PRO A 178 27.79 3.55 -1.15
CA PRO A 178 28.79 3.67 -2.22
C PRO A 178 28.38 2.92 -3.48
N ILE A 179 28.68 3.51 -4.64
CA ILE A 179 28.29 3.05 -5.98
C ILE A 179 28.70 1.59 -6.22
N GLU A 180 29.92 1.22 -5.82
CA GLU A 180 30.41 -0.17 -5.92
C GLU A 180 29.55 -1.19 -5.18
N GLN A 181 29.06 -0.85 -3.98
CA GLN A 181 28.27 -1.77 -3.17
C GLN A 181 26.92 -2.02 -3.83
N ILE A 182 26.28 -0.96 -4.34
CA ILE A 182 25.05 -1.06 -5.11
C ILE A 182 25.29 -1.96 -6.34
N LEU A 183 26.33 -1.67 -7.15
CA LEU A 183 26.70 -2.50 -8.31
C LEU A 183 26.92 -3.98 -7.95
N LYS A 184 27.71 -4.27 -6.91
CA LYS A 184 27.98 -5.64 -6.42
C LYS A 184 26.66 -6.37 -6.05
N ARG A 185 25.67 -5.67 -5.49
CA ARG A 185 24.32 -6.22 -5.24
C ARG A 185 23.51 -6.40 -6.54
N VAL A 186 23.53 -5.46 -7.48
CA VAL A 186 22.85 -5.60 -8.80
C VAL A 186 23.39 -6.83 -9.54
N TYR A 187 24.71 -7.01 -9.64
CA TYR A 187 25.32 -8.17 -10.30
C TYR A 187 24.98 -9.50 -9.61
N ALA A 188 24.92 -9.54 -8.27
CA ALA A 188 24.55 -10.73 -7.53
C ALA A 188 23.08 -11.14 -7.75
N ILE A 189 22.16 -10.16 -7.78
CA ILE A 189 20.74 -10.41 -8.07
C ILE A 189 20.56 -10.83 -9.54
N GLU A 190 21.24 -10.15 -10.48
CA GLU A 190 21.20 -10.49 -11.92
C GLU A 190 21.63 -11.93 -12.18
N TYR A 191 22.79 -12.32 -11.66
CA TYR A 191 23.34 -13.66 -11.83
C TYR A 191 22.42 -14.74 -11.27
N GLN A 192 21.85 -14.53 -10.08
CA GLN A 192 21.00 -15.55 -9.43
C GLN A 192 19.62 -15.68 -10.08
N VAL A 193 19.01 -14.60 -10.61
CA VAL A 193 17.78 -14.71 -11.42
C VAL A 193 18.10 -15.37 -12.77
N TYR A 194 19.24 -15.04 -13.39
CA TYR A 194 19.64 -15.70 -14.65
C TYR A 194 19.83 -17.21 -14.45
N LYS A 195 20.49 -17.62 -13.36
CA LYS A 195 20.70 -19.02 -12.97
C LYS A 195 19.41 -19.82 -12.70
N GLU A 196 18.32 -19.15 -12.33
CA GLU A 196 17.02 -19.80 -12.07
C GLU A 196 16.20 -20.02 -13.36
N PHE A 197 16.38 -19.18 -14.38
CA PHE A 197 15.60 -19.22 -15.63
C PHE A 197 16.41 -19.66 -16.86
N ASP A 198 17.73 -19.84 -16.70
CA ASP A 198 18.75 -20.25 -17.68
C ASP A 198 18.64 -19.57 -19.06
N GLY A 199 18.18 -18.32 -19.08
CA GLY A 199 17.94 -17.57 -20.31
C GLY A 199 17.10 -16.30 -20.12
N VAL A 200 17.08 -15.47 -21.16
CA VAL A 200 16.39 -14.17 -21.17
C VAL A 200 14.93 -14.32 -21.59
N THR A 201 14.23 -15.19 -20.87
CA THR A 201 12.82 -15.53 -21.10
C THR A 201 11.89 -14.39 -20.66
N LYS A 202 10.64 -14.36 -21.16
CA LYS A 202 9.61 -13.41 -20.70
C LYS A 202 9.46 -13.44 -19.17
N GLU A 203 9.60 -14.62 -18.56
CA GLU A 203 9.54 -14.85 -17.13
C GLU A 203 10.69 -14.18 -16.37
N TYR A 204 11.95 -14.33 -16.83
CA TYR A 204 13.11 -13.57 -16.33
C TYR A 204 12.81 -12.05 -16.30
N SER A 205 12.31 -11.50 -17.41
CA SER A 205 11.98 -10.07 -17.50
C SER A 205 10.85 -9.64 -16.56
N THR A 206 9.92 -10.56 -16.28
CA THR A 206 8.77 -10.35 -15.39
C THR A 206 9.21 -10.42 -13.93
N LYS A 207 10.05 -11.39 -13.55
CA LYS A 207 10.64 -11.49 -12.21
C LYS A 207 11.54 -10.29 -11.91
N MET A 208 12.39 -9.86 -12.86
CA MET A 208 13.16 -8.62 -12.73
C MET A 208 12.27 -7.39 -12.50
N ARG A 209 11.19 -7.22 -13.28
CA ARG A 209 10.26 -6.10 -13.11
C ARG A 209 9.50 -6.15 -11.78
N ARG A 210 9.19 -7.36 -11.29
CA ARG A 210 8.59 -7.62 -9.96
C ARG A 210 9.53 -7.16 -8.84
N LEU A 211 10.80 -7.58 -8.87
CA LEU A 211 11.82 -7.20 -7.88
C LEU A 211 12.08 -5.68 -7.90
N PHE A 212 12.27 -5.10 -9.08
CA PHE A 212 12.40 -3.64 -9.29
C PHE A 212 11.24 -2.84 -8.71
N ASN A 213 9.99 -3.28 -8.90
CA ASN A 213 8.83 -2.58 -8.38
C ASN A 213 8.72 -2.64 -6.85
N ASN A 214 9.18 -3.72 -6.20
CA ASN A 214 9.21 -3.82 -4.74
C ASN A 214 10.32 -2.94 -4.13
N LEU A 215 11.54 -2.97 -4.70
CA LEU A 215 12.66 -2.12 -4.24
C LEU A 215 12.44 -0.62 -4.43
N LYS A 216 11.49 -0.25 -5.30
CA LYS A 216 11.11 1.14 -5.60
C LYS A 216 9.78 1.54 -4.94
N ASP A 217 9.20 0.72 -4.06
CA ASP A 217 8.05 1.16 -3.27
C ASP A 217 8.51 2.13 -2.19
N LYS A 218 8.09 3.39 -2.32
CA LYS A 218 8.39 4.47 -1.38
C LYS A 218 7.85 4.23 0.03
N LYS A 219 6.93 3.27 0.19
CA LYS A 219 6.42 2.83 1.51
C LYS A 219 7.39 1.90 2.25
N ASN A 220 8.37 1.31 1.56
CA ASN A 220 9.18 0.19 2.07
C ASN A 220 10.70 0.50 2.05
N PRO A 221 11.18 1.69 2.46
CA PRO A 221 12.60 2.06 2.29
C PRO A 221 13.57 1.07 2.94
N GLY A 222 13.19 0.49 4.08
CA GLY A 222 13.98 -0.51 4.81
C GLY A 222 14.22 -1.83 4.05
N LEU A 223 13.33 -2.24 3.12
CA LEU A 223 13.58 -3.43 2.29
C LEU A 223 14.79 -3.21 1.37
N ARG A 224 14.83 -2.03 0.72
CA ARG A 224 15.95 -1.62 -0.14
C ARG A 224 17.23 -1.43 0.67
N GLU A 225 17.14 -0.83 1.85
CA GLU A 225 18.29 -0.68 2.74
C GLU A 225 18.87 -2.04 3.14
N ALA A 226 18.04 -2.99 3.59
CA ALA A 226 18.44 -4.35 3.96
C ALA A 226 19.04 -5.19 2.79
N VAL A 227 18.65 -4.90 1.54
CA VAL A 227 19.24 -5.50 0.33
C VAL A 227 20.58 -4.84 -0.04
N VAL A 228 20.72 -3.53 0.19
CA VAL A 228 21.96 -2.79 -0.08
C VAL A 228 23.03 -3.09 0.97
N SER A 229 22.69 -3.07 2.26
CA SER A 229 23.55 -3.50 3.37
C SER A 229 24.02 -4.94 3.16
N GLY A 230 23.08 -5.87 2.92
CA GLY A 230 23.31 -7.30 2.76
C GLY A 230 22.63 -8.18 3.81
N ASP A 231 21.83 -7.61 4.72
CA ASP A 231 21.01 -8.35 5.69
C ASP A 231 20.03 -9.30 5.00
N ILE A 232 19.63 -8.96 3.77
CA ILE A 232 18.93 -9.84 2.83
C ILE A 232 19.91 -10.26 1.73
N THR A 233 20.25 -11.55 1.69
CA THR A 233 21.06 -12.12 0.60
C THR A 233 20.29 -12.15 -0.72
N ALA A 234 21.00 -12.05 -1.85
CA ALA A 234 20.38 -12.07 -3.18
C ALA A 234 19.52 -13.32 -3.42
N GLU A 235 19.96 -14.50 -2.96
CA GLU A 235 19.18 -15.74 -3.07
C GLU A 235 17.86 -15.69 -2.28
N LYS A 236 17.88 -15.13 -1.06
CA LYS A 236 16.68 -14.91 -0.25
C LYS A 236 15.75 -13.90 -0.92
N PHE A 237 16.30 -12.81 -1.47
CA PHE A 237 15.57 -11.77 -2.18
C PHE A 237 14.86 -12.26 -3.46
N ILE A 238 15.41 -13.28 -4.12
CA ILE A 238 14.83 -13.86 -5.34
C ILE A 238 13.79 -14.93 -5.05
N ARG A 239 13.88 -15.61 -3.90
CA ARG A 239 12.92 -16.63 -3.46
C ARG A 239 11.70 -16.05 -2.71
N MET A 240 11.85 -14.92 -2.02
CA MET A 240 10.75 -14.29 -1.27
C MET A 240 9.59 -13.86 -2.18
N THR A 241 8.38 -13.90 -1.61
CA THR A 241 7.13 -13.49 -2.25
C THR A 241 6.94 -11.96 -2.20
N PRO A 242 6.06 -11.37 -3.04
CA PRO A 242 5.71 -9.95 -2.96
C PRO A 242 5.03 -9.55 -1.65
N GLU A 243 4.45 -10.53 -0.95
CA GLU A 243 3.76 -10.33 0.33
C GLU A 243 4.76 -10.30 1.49
N GLU A 244 5.88 -11.03 1.37
CA GLU A 244 7.04 -10.89 2.25
C GLU A 244 7.88 -9.64 1.93
N MET A 245 7.85 -9.12 0.69
CA MET A 245 8.45 -7.84 0.26
C MET A 245 7.56 -6.60 0.52
N ALA A 246 6.34 -6.79 1.03
CA ALA A 246 5.41 -5.68 1.30
C ALA A 246 5.88 -4.81 2.47
N SER A 247 5.23 -3.65 2.69
CA SER A 247 5.43 -2.91 3.95
C SER A 247 5.02 -3.79 5.12
N GLU A 248 5.64 -3.61 6.28
CA GLU A 248 5.31 -4.41 7.46
C GLU A 248 3.84 -4.24 7.88
N GLU A 249 3.33 -3.00 7.79
CA GLU A 249 1.90 -2.66 7.91
C GLU A 249 1.03 -3.47 6.92
N ARG A 250 1.40 -3.52 5.64
CA ARG A 250 0.65 -4.24 4.60
C ARG A 250 0.74 -5.76 4.78
N LYS A 251 1.87 -6.27 5.27
CA LYS A 251 2.08 -7.68 5.57
C LYS A 251 1.19 -8.11 6.75
N GLN A 252 1.11 -7.28 7.80
CA GLN A 252 0.17 -7.46 8.91
C GLN A 252 -1.29 -7.40 8.43
N GLN A 253 -1.66 -6.42 7.60
CA GLN A 253 -3.00 -6.33 7.00
C GLN A 253 -3.36 -7.56 6.16
N ASN A 254 -2.42 -8.08 5.35
CA ASN A 254 -2.67 -9.25 4.52
C ASN A 254 -2.78 -10.54 5.36
N SER A 255 -1.97 -10.67 6.43
CA SER A 255 -2.06 -11.77 7.40
C SER A 255 -3.43 -11.75 8.10
N ALA A 256 -3.82 -10.61 8.68
CA ALA A 256 -5.10 -10.45 9.37
C ALA A 256 -6.31 -10.70 8.46
N LEU A 257 -6.26 -10.26 7.19
CA LEU A 257 -7.29 -10.58 6.19
C LEU A 257 -7.31 -12.07 5.82
N ASN A 258 -6.15 -12.71 5.70
CA ASN A 258 -6.06 -14.14 5.42
C ASN A 258 -6.57 -14.98 6.61
N GLU A 259 -6.18 -14.63 7.84
CA GLU A 259 -6.66 -15.24 9.08
C GLU A 259 -8.18 -15.07 9.24
N ALA A 260 -8.72 -13.88 8.98
CA ALA A 260 -10.16 -13.63 8.98
C ALA A 260 -10.90 -14.43 7.89
N ASN A 261 -10.33 -14.55 6.68
CA ASN A 261 -10.89 -15.36 5.60
C ASN A 261 -10.88 -16.85 5.94
N VAL A 262 -9.79 -17.36 6.54
CA VAL A 262 -9.70 -18.76 7.00
C VAL A 262 -10.70 -19.01 8.13
N HIS A 263 -10.83 -18.10 9.10
CA HIS A 263 -11.83 -18.19 10.16
C HIS A 263 -13.28 -18.12 9.62
N ALA A 264 -13.54 -17.33 8.57
CA ALA A 264 -14.86 -17.27 7.93
C ALA A 264 -15.16 -18.51 7.07
N ALA A 265 -14.13 -19.13 6.47
CA ALA A 265 -14.25 -20.38 5.71
C ALA A 265 -14.38 -21.63 6.60
N LEU A 266 -13.85 -21.57 7.83
CA LEU A 266 -14.16 -22.51 8.91
C LEU A 266 -15.59 -22.26 9.41
N GLY A 267 -16.56 -22.73 8.61
CA GLY A 267 -17.98 -22.56 8.88
C GLY A 267 -18.33 -22.96 10.33
N ALA A 268 -19.02 -22.06 11.03
CA ALA A 268 -19.42 -22.29 12.41
C ALA A 268 -20.23 -23.58 12.51
N GLY A 269 -19.73 -24.55 13.29
CA GLY A 269 -20.45 -25.78 13.57
C GLY A 269 -21.81 -25.47 14.16
N GLU A 270 -22.86 -26.13 13.67
CA GLU A 270 -24.22 -25.91 14.12
C GLU A 270 -24.28 -26.05 15.65
N PRO A 271 -24.77 -25.03 16.40
CA PRO A 271 -24.72 -25.03 17.86
C PRO A 271 -25.79 -25.98 18.44
N GLU A 272 -25.52 -27.28 18.32
CA GLU A 272 -26.28 -28.34 18.98
C GLU A 272 -26.24 -28.11 20.50
N ALA A 273 -27.41 -27.88 21.12
CA ALA A 273 -27.50 -27.57 22.54
C ALA A 273 -26.96 -28.74 23.40
N GLU A 274 -25.81 -28.53 24.05
CA GLU A 274 -25.31 -29.44 25.08
C GLU A 274 -26.18 -29.34 26.34
N THR A 275 -26.55 -30.49 26.90
CA THR A 275 -27.19 -30.60 28.22
C THR A 275 -26.55 -31.71 29.05
N ASP A 276 -26.39 -31.44 30.35
CA ASP A 276 -25.85 -32.38 31.33
C ASP A 276 -26.92 -33.29 31.95
N ALA A 277 -28.10 -33.38 31.33
CA ALA A 277 -29.26 -34.13 31.85
C ALA A 277 -29.11 -35.66 31.76
N PHE A 278 -28.15 -36.17 30.98
CA PHE A 278 -27.97 -37.60 30.73
C PHE A 278 -26.51 -38.02 30.88
N GLN A 279 -26.22 -38.99 31.75
CA GLN A 279 -24.88 -39.57 31.84
C GLN A 279 -24.63 -40.55 30.69
N CYS A 280 -23.51 -40.39 29.97
CA CYS A 280 -23.15 -41.33 28.92
C CYS A 280 -22.58 -42.64 29.49
N GLY A 281 -23.29 -43.77 29.32
CA GLY A 281 -22.86 -45.08 29.81
C GLY A 281 -21.47 -45.56 29.34
N ARG A 282 -20.92 -45.03 28.23
CA ARG A 282 -19.61 -45.44 27.70
C ARG A 282 -18.42 -44.65 28.27
N CYS A 283 -18.58 -43.36 28.55
CA CYS A 283 -17.49 -42.49 29.03
C CYS A 283 -17.77 -41.82 30.40
N LYS A 284 -18.95 -42.06 30.98
CA LYS A 284 -19.46 -41.50 32.25
C LYS A 284 -19.54 -39.97 32.33
N ASN A 285 -19.24 -39.26 31.24
CA ASN A 285 -19.41 -37.82 31.12
C ASN A 285 -20.89 -37.46 30.87
N PHE A 286 -21.33 -36.30 31.35
CA PHE A 286 -22.69 -35.79 31.23
C PHE A 286 -22.91 -34.93 29.98
N LYS A 287 -21.83 -34.47 29.34
CA LYS A 287 -21.86 -33.75 28.06
C LYS A 287 -22.58 -34.56 26.97
N THR A 288 -23.85 -34.25 26.78
CA THR A 288 -24.73 -34.86 25.79
C THR A 288 -25.52 -33.80 25.07
N ARG A 289 -26.18 -34.20 23.98
CA ARG A 289 -27.27 -33.45 23.36
C ARG A 289 -28.46 -34.39 23.20
N TYR A 290 -29.67 -33.86 23.26
CA TYR A 290 -30.88 -34.65 23.07
C TYR A 290 -31.78 -34.03 21.99
N ARG A 291 -32.55 -34.89 21.32
CA ARG A 291 -33.69 -34.48 20.50
C ARG A 291 -34.87 -35.40 20.79
N GLN A 292 -36.07 -34.85 20.88
CA GLN A 292 -37.30 -35.62 21.02
C GLN A 292 -37.94 -35.84 19.65
N ALA A 293 -38.48 -37.03 19.41
CA ALA A 293 -39.27 -37.34 18.24
C ALA A 293 -40.29 -38.43 18.57
N GLN A 294 -41.53 -38.27 18.12
CA GLN A 294 -42.54 -39.30 18.22
C GLN A 294 -42.26 -40.36 17.15
N THR A 295 -41.85 -41.57 17.57
CA THR A 295 -41.52 -42.69 16.68
C THR A 295 -42.40 -43.91 16.93
N ARG A 296 -43.60 -43.69 17.47
CA ARG A 296 -44.63 -44.69 17.81
C ARG A 296 -46.02 -44.06 17.60
N SER A 297 -47.10 -44.74 18.01
CA SER A 297 -48.48 -44.23 17.91
C SER A 297 -48.72 -42.98 18.77
N ALA A 298 -49.84 -42.30 18.53
CA ALA A 298 -50.22 -41.07 19.22
C ALA A 298 -50.36 -41.24 20.74
N ASP A 299 -50.71 -42.45 21.18
CA ASP A 299 -50.95 -42.84 22.57
C ASP A 299 -49.67 -43.08 23.39
N GLU A 300 -48.50 -43.11 22.73
CA GLU A 300 -47.20 -43.31 23.38
C GLU A 300 -46.37 -42.01 23.43
N PRO A 301 -45.61 -41.75 24.51
CA PRO A 301 -44.85 -40.51 24.69
C PRO A 301 -43.68 -40.37 23.69
N MET A 302 -43.20 -39.13 23.52
CA MET A 302 -42.09 -38.83 22.60
C MET A 302 -40.80 -39.54 23.01
N THR A 303 -40.21 -40.28 22.06
CA THR A 303 -38.92 -40.94 22.26
C THR A 303 -37.79 -39.90 22.27
N THR A 304 -37.01 -39.88 23.33
CA THR A 304 -35.85 -39.00 23.51
C THR A 304 -34.59 -39.70 22.98
N PHE A 305 -33.98 -39.14 21.94
CA PHE A 305 -32.71 -39.61 21.37
C PHE A 305 -31.56 -38.78 21.93
N VAL A 306 -30.58 -39.43 22.55
CA VAL A 306 -29.43 -38.78 23.19
C VAL A 306 -28.14 -39.14 22.44
N THR A 307 -27.26 -38.15 22.22
CA THR A 307 -25.89 -38.34 21.70
C THR A 307 -24.89 -37.73 22.68
N CYS A 308 -23.87 -38.48 23.09
CA CYS A 308 -22.73 -37.91 23.82
C CYS A 308 -21.80 -37.15 22.86
N THR A 309 -21.48 -35.90 23.17
CA THR A 309 -20.59 -35.07 22.34
C THR A 309 -19.13 -35.46 22.50
N VAL A 310 -18.75 -36.05 23.65
CA VAL A 310 -17.37 -36.46 23.96
C VAL A 310 -16.95 -37.78 23.30
N CYS A 311 -17.85 -38.76 23.18
CA CYS A 311 -17.51 -40.09 22.63
C CYS A 311 -18.40 -40.57 21.47
N GLY A 312 -19.28 -39.70 20.97
CA GLY A 312 -20.17 -39.98 19.83
C GLY A 312 -21.27 -41.03 20.08
N ASN A 313 -21.32 -41.65 21.27
CA ASN A 313 -22.28 -42.70 21.59
C ASN A 313 -23.73 -42.21 21.47
N LYS A 314 -24.62 -43.03 20.90
CA LYS A 314 -26.03 -42.69 20.64
C LYS A 314 -26.95 -43.73 21.29
N TRP A 315 -27.96 -43.26 22.02
CA TRP A 315 -28.98 -44.11 22.63
C TRP A 315 -30.35 -43.42 22.65
N LYS A 316 -31.39 -44.13 23.08
CA LYS A 316 -32.76 -43.60 23.17
C LYS A 316 -33.45 -44.07 24.44
N PHE A 317 -34.38 -43.26 24.92
CA PHE A 317 -35.34 -43.60 25.97
C PHE A 317 -36.76 -43.32 25.46
N SER A 318 -37.71 -44.16 25.85
CA SER A 318 -39.14 -44.08 25.54
C SER A 318 -39.93 -44.44 26.80
#